data_AF-A0A7X9D715-F1
#
_entry.id   AF-A0A7X9D715-F1
#
_cell.length_a   1.000
_cell.length_b   1.000
_cell.length_c   1.000
_cell.angle_alpha   90.00
_cell.angle_beta   90.00
_cell.angle_gamma   90.00
#
_symmetry.space_group_name_H-M   'P 1'
#
loop_
_entity.id
_entity.type
_entity.pdbx_description
1 polymer ?
#
loop_
_entity_poly.entity_id
_entity_poly.type
_entity_poly.pdbx_seq_one_letter_code
_entity_poly.pdbx_strand_id
1 'polypeptide(L)'
;MNKKIILVSLVIVIVIVSGFGFYFWEKKSQLEETAVKSLVVNFGHALKNVSLLSPTASQDIEENYKDYVAPDLIAQWKADPSKALGRLTSSPWPDSIEITGITKIDQDVYKIFGKIIDMTSTGMAGSRPIDFNVTKINAGNFDNRWLITKVSVINNQENELWKNYNDNGISFQYPEKLITKYIFTQEWPPTVKIESGNFSCVETPQEKSSMLEITSQRLVDNRIYCVNVKNEGAAGSVYSSYVYTTPKEGKLVSVSFILRYPNCANYDEEQSRACTSEREAFDIDATVDRIVQTIKWDSTLNENTLANQLFKCLVSSYSEDKEKCDELLKQITDFDSCVMAGFSILKSNPVQCQTIDGRTFVQETNSTWEQALLTVNNCEVKKVFQTHSRLVTLTLKNGNKLIAKEPQIDDIITAVETVESKCGKIPIATE
;
A
#
# COMPACT_ATOMS: atom_id res chain seq x y z
N MET A 1 12.59 -5.68 -63.15
CA MET A 1 11.50 -5.45 -62.17
C MET A 1 11.72 -4.09 -61.53
N ASN A 2 10.74 -3.19 -61.59
CA ASN A 2 10.94 -1.77 -61.26
C ASN A 2 11.10 -1.62 -59.73
N LYS A 3 12.19 -1.01 -59.25
CA LYS A 3 12.48 -0.90 -57.80
C LYS A 3 11.33 -0.26 -57.00
N LYS A 4 10.56 0.63 -57.64
CA LYS A 4 9.36 1.24 -57.07
C LYS A 4 8.21 0.25 -56.85
N ILE A 5 8.03 -0.74 -57.74
CA ILE A 5 6.98 -1.76 -57.62
C ILE A 5 7.29 -2.70 -56.45
N ILE A 6 8.56 -3.10 -56.28
CA ILE A 6 9.00 -3.95 -55.16
C ILE A 6 8.76 -3.25 -53.82
N LEU A 7 9.10 -1.97 -53.72
CA LEU A 7 8.91 -1.19 -52.49
C LEU A 7 7.43 -1.06 -52.09
N VAL A 8 6.56 -0.79 -53.07
CA VAL A 8 5.10 -0.67 -52.84
C VAL A 8 4.50 -2.01 -52.42
N SER A 9 4.89 -3.13 -53.05
CA SER A 9 4.44 -4.46 -52.65
C SER A 9 4.89 -4.83 -51.23
N LEU A 10 6.10 -4.43 -50.82
CA LEU A 10 6.63 -4.70 -49.48
C LEU A 10 5.88 -3.92 -48.39
N VAL A 11 5.54 -2.66 -48.65
CA VAL A 11 4.73 -1.83 -47.74
C VAL A 11 3.32 -2.39 -47.57
N ILE A 12 2.69 -2.82 -48.67
CA ILE A 12 1.34 -3.43 -48.62
C ILE A 12 1.35 -4.72 -47.78
N VAL A 13 2.37 -5.57 -47.95
CA VAL A 13 2.50 -6.80 -47.16
C VAL A 13 2.70 -6.48 -45.67
N ILE A 14 3.52 -5.49 -45.33
CA ILE A 14 3.72 -5.07 -43.93
C ILE A 14 2.41 -4.56 -43.31
N VAL A 15 1.65 -3.73 -44.03
CA VAL A 15 0.35 -3.21 -43.56
C VAL A 15 -0.67 -4.34 -43.38
N ILE A 16 -0.68 -5.32 -44.28
CA ILE A 16 -1.56 -6.50 -44.15
C ILE A 16 -1.14 -7.33 -42.94
N VAL A 17 0.15 -7.61 -42.75
CA VAL A 17 0.66 -8.41 -41.62
C VAL A 17 0.43 -7.71 -40.28
N SER A 18 0.64 -6.39 -40.21
CA SER A 18 0.38 -5.63 -38.98
C SER A 18 -1.12 -5.54 -38.68
N GLY A 19 -1.97 -5.32 -39.68
CA GLY A 19 -3.42 -5.35 -39.54
C GLY A 19 -3.95 -6.73 -39.12
N PHE A 20 -3.40 -7.80 -39.69
CA PHE A 20 -3.76 -9.17 -39.33
C PHE A 20 -3.29 -9.53 -37.91
N GLY A 21 -2.08 -9.09 -37.53
CA GLY A 21 -1.56 -9.25 -36.17
C GLY A 21 -2.40 -8.51 -35.13
N PHE A 22 -2.80 -7.27 -35.42
CA PHE A 22 -3.68 -6.48 -34.56
C PHE A 22 -5.06 -7.13 -34.39
N TYR A 23 -5.67 -7.57 -35.49
CA TYR A 23 -6.96 -8.27 -35.47
C TYR A 23 -6.92 -9.56 -34.63
N PHE A 24 -5.87 -10.37 -34.78
CA PHE A 24 -5.71 -11.59 -33.99
C PHE A 24 -5.47 -11.30 -32.51
N TRP A 25 -4.72 -10.25 -32.19
CA TRP A 25 -4.46 -9.84 -30.82
C TRP A 25 -5.72 -9.34 -30.11
N GLU A 26 -6.51 -8.49 -30.78
CA GLU A 26 -7.78 -7.98 -30.24
C GLU A 26 -8.77 -9.13 -29.97
N LYS A 27 -8.91 -10.06 -30.92
CA LYS A 27 -9.77 -11.23 -30.78
C LYS A 27 -9.34 -12.15 -29.63
N LYS A 28 -8.02 -12.35 -29.44
CA LYS A 28 -7.48 -13.13 -28.32
C LYS A 28 -7.79 -12.46 -26.99
N SER A 29 -7.61 -11.15 -26.89
CA SER A 29 -7.89 -10.37 -25.68
C SER A 29 -9.36 -10.47 -25.25
N GLN A 30 -10.30 -10.38 -26.20
CA GLN A 30 -11.74 -10.53 -25.92
C GLN A 30 -12.11 -11.93 -25.40
N LEU A 31 -11.47 -12.98 -25.93
CA LEU A 31 -11.70 -14.36 -25.51
C LEU A 31 -11.21 -14.58 -24.06
N GLU A 32 -10.03 -14.08 -23.73
CA GLU A 32 -9.45 -14.17 -22.39
C GLU A 32 -10.31 -13.41 -21.37
N GLU A 33 -10.72 -12.18 -21.68
CA GLU A 33 -11.62 -11.40 -20.83
C GLU A 33 -12.96 -12.12 -20.57
N THR A 34 -13.54 -12.74 -21.59
CA THR A 34 -14.79 -13.51 -21.44
C THR A 34 -14.61 -14.69 -20.50
N ALA A 35 -13.48 -15.42 -20.63
CA ALA A 35 -13.16 -16.54 -19.74
C ALA A 35 -12.97 -16.10 -18.29
N VAL A 36 -12.26 -14.98 -18.07
CA VAL A 36 -12.05 -14.39 -16.74
C VAL A 36 -13.37 -13.92 -16.12
N LYS A 37 -14.24 -13.27 -16.88
CA LYS A 37 -15.58 -12.88 -16.41
C LYS A 37 -16.41 -14.09 -15.99
N SER A 38 -16.44 -15.13 -16.83
CA SER A 38 -17.19 -16.35 -16.53
C SER A 38 -16.67 -17.05 -15.26
N LEU A 39 -15.35 -17.11 -15.07
CA LEU A 39 -14.71 -17.64 -13.86
C LEU A 39 -15.24 -16.95 -12.59
N VAL A 40 -15.22 -15.62 -12.56
CA VAL A 40 -15.63 -14.83 -11.39
C VAL A 40 -17.13 -14.95 -11.12
N VAL A 41 -17.96 -14.95 -12.17
CA VAL A 41 -19.43 -15.12 -12.03
C VAL A 41 -19.75 -16.51 -11.47
N ASN A 42 -19.15 -17.57 -12.02
CA ASN A 42 -19.37 -18.94 -11.56
C ASN A 42 -18.88 -19.14 -10.12
N PHE A 43 -17.75 -18.54 -9.75
CA PHE A 43 -17.29 -18.50 -8.37
C PHE A 43 -18.29 -17.81 -7.44
N GLY A 44 -18.88 -16.69 -7.88
CA GLY A 44 -19.91 -15.97 -7.13
C GLY A 44 -21.10 -16.85 -6.74
N HIS A 45 -21.54 -17.73 -7.64
CA HIS A 45 -22.64 -18.67 -7.37
C HIS A 45 -22.29 -19.79 -6.39
N ALA A 46 -21.00 -20.08 -6.20
CA ALA A 46 -20.52 -21.07 -5.25
C ALA A 46 -20.48 -20.54 -3.80
N LEU A 47 -20.49 -19.21 -3.60
CA LEU A 47 -20.29 -18.58 -2.29
C LEU A 47 -21.28 -19.04 -1.22
N LYS A 48 -22.57 -19.19 -1.59
CA LYS A 48 -23.62 -19.63 -0.67
C LYS A 48 -23.43 -21.05 -0.13
N ASN A 49 -22.66 -21.88 -0.82
CA ASN A 49 -22.45 -23.27 -0.42
C ASN A 49 -21.51 -23.40 0.77
N VAL A 50 -20.65 -22.39 1.02
CA VAL A 50 -19.62 -22.46 2.06
C VAL A 50 -20.03 -21.64 3.28
N SER A 51 -20.23 -22.32 4.41
CA SER A 51 -20.50 -21.69 5.71
C SER A 51 -19.20 -21.49 6.49
N LEU A 52 -18.76 -20.24 6.62
CA LEU A 52 -17.46 -19.94 7.25
C LEU A 52 -17.43 -20.24 8.75
N LEU A 53 -18.61 -20.31 9.39
CA LEU A 53 -18.76 -20.67 10.81
C LEU A 53 -18.99 -22.17 11.03
N SER A 54 -18.98 -22.99 9.97
CA SER A 54 -19.14 -24.45 10.10
C SER A 54 -17.86 -25.12 10.59
N PRO A 55 -17.93 -26.18 11.41
CA PRO A 55 -16.77 -27.05 11.69
C PRO A 55 -16.14 -27.64 10.43
N THR A 56 -16.91 -27.79 9.34
CA THR A 56 -16.46 -28.32 8.04
C THR A 56 -15.96 -27.24 7.08
N ALA A 57 -15.90 -25.97 7.49
CA ALA A 57 -15.62 -24.85 6.58
C ALA A 57 -14.35 -25.05 5.74
N SER A 58 -13.28 -25.58 6.33
CA SER A 58 -12.02 -25.87 5.62
C SER A 58 -12.20 -26.87 4.47
N GLN A 59 -13.03 -27.92 4.66
CA GLN A 59 -13.33 -28.91 3.61
C GLN A 59 -14.27 -28.30 2.56
N ASP A 60 -15.32 -27.62 3.01
CA ASP A 60 -16.32 -26.99 2.14
C ASP A 60 -15.67 -25.96 1.20
N ILE A 61 -14.69 -25.18 1.70
CA ILE A 61 -13.88 -24.25 0.91
C ILE A 61 -13.17 -24.97 -0.23
N GLU A 62 -12.45 -26.06 0.05
CA GLU A 62 -11.71 -26.79 -0.97
C GLU A 62 -12.66 -27.40 -2.01
N GLU A 63 -13.71 -28.07 -1.55
CA GLU A 63 -14.65 -28.77 -2.43
C GLU A 63 -15.37 -27.83 -3.39
N ASN A 64 -15.78 -26.65 -2.91
CA ASN A 64 -16.53 -25.69 -3.70
C ASN A 64 -15.64 -24.72 -4.50
N TYR A 65 -14.41 -24.45 -4.06
CA TYR A 65 -13.58 -23.38 -4.67
C TYR A 65 -12.39 -23.86 -5.50
N LYS A 66 -12.00 -25.14 -5.45
CA LYS A 66 -10.85 -25.70 -6.20
C LYS A 66 -10.84 -25.46 -7.70
N ASP A 67 -12.00 -25.30 -8.32
CA ASP A 67 -12.11 -25.07 -9.76
C ASP A 67 -11.99 -23.57 -10.15
N TYR A 68 -12.06 -22.68 -9.17
CA TYR A 68 -12.08 -21.23 -9.39
C TYR A 68 -10.87 -20.50 -8.81
N VAL A 69 -10.34 -21.00 -7.70
CA VAL A 69 -9.36 -20.31 -6.86
C VAL A 69 -8.02 -21.04 -6.89
N ALA A 70 -6.93 -20.27 -6.90
CA ALA A 70 -5.59 -20.83 -6.93
C ALA A 70 -5.27 -21.66 -5.65
N PRO A 71 -4.49 -22.74 -5.76
CA PRO A 71 -4.17 -23.63 -4.64
C PRO A 71 -3.59 -22.90 -3.42
N ASP A 72 -2.71 -21.91 -3.63
CA ASP A 72 -2.08 -21.15 -2.54
C ASP A 72 -3.11 -20.32 -1.76
N LEU A 73 -4.11 -19.76 -2.45
CA LEU A 73 -5.18 -19.00 -1.81
C LEU A 73 -6.16 -19.94 -1.09
N ILE A 74 -6.45 -21.12 -1.66
CA ILE A 74 -7.21 -22.17 -0.98
C ILE A 74 -6.50 -22.62 0.29
N ALA A 75 -5.18 -22.87 0.24
CA ALA A 75 -4.42 -23.26 1.42
C ALA A 75 -4.51 -22.22 2.54
N GLN A 76 -4.43 -20.93 2.21
CA GLN A 76 -4.62 -19.83 3.16
C GLN A 76 -6.02 -19.83 3.77
N TRP A 77 -7.06 -19.96 2.95
CA TRP A 77 -8.45 -20.00 3.41
C TRP A 77 -8.79 -21.26 4.21
N LYS A 78 -8.15 -22.40 3.92
CA LYS A 78 -8.30 -23.61 4.72
C LYS A 78 -7.68 -23.46 6.11
N ALA A 79 -6.55 -22.75 6.21
CA ALA A 79 -5.88 -22.48 7.48
C ALA A 79 -6.66 -21.46 8.33
N ASP A 80 -7.33 -20.51 7.70
CA ASP A 80 -8.19 -19.52 8.35
C ASP A 80 -9.47 -19.25 7.53
N PRO A 81 -10.54 -20.04 7.75
CA PRO A 81 -11.79 -19.89 7.00
C PRO A 81 -12.45 -18.52 7.13
N SER A 82 -12.17 -17.77 8.20
CA SER A 82 -12.76 -16.43 8.40
C SER A 82 -12.32 -15.41 7.34
N LYS A 83 -11.20 -15.67 6.66
CA LYS A 83 -10.66 -14.85 5.56
C LYS A 83 -11.22 -15.20 4.18
N ALA A 84 -11.95 -16.30 4.06
CA ALA A 84 -12.57 -16.72 2.82
C ALA A 84 -13.87 -15.94 2.56
N LEU A 85 -14.38 -16.06 1.33
CA LEU A 85 -15.75 -15.63 1.03
C LEU A 85 -16.71 -16.79 1.31
N GLY A 86 -17.90 -16.47 1.81
CA GLY A 86 -18.92 -17.45 2.12
C GLY A 86 -20.02 -16.85 2.98
N ARG A 87 -20.96 -17.69 3.44
CA ARG A 87 -22.04 -17.29 4.35
C ARG A 87 -21.55 -17.28 5.80
N LEU A 88 -21.94 -16.23 6.52
CA LEU A 88 -21.79 -16.12 7.98
C LEU A 88 -23.11 -16.42 8.70
N THR A 89 -24.24 -16.18 8.03
CA THR A 89 -25.58 -16.46 8.53
C THR A 89 -26.37 -17.26 7.48
N SER A 90 -27.52 -17.81 7.86
CA SER A 90 -28.42 -18.48 6.91
C SER A 90 -29.21 -17.50 6.03
N SER A 91 -29.24 -16.22 6.40
CA SER A 91 -29.84 -15.10 5.67
C SER A 91 -29.39 -13.79 6.34
N PRO A 92 -29.03 -12.73 5.58
CA PRO A 92 -28.83 -12.74 4.14
C PRO A 92 -27.57 -13.54 3.73
N TRP A 93 -27.56 -14.13 2.54
CA TRP A 93 -26.44 -14.94 2.03
C TRP A 93 -25.86 -14.35 0.73
N PRO A 94 -24.55 -14.53 0.46
CA PRO A 94 -23.94 -14.10 -0.79
C PRO A 94 -24.39 -15.00 -1.94
N ASP A 95 -25.15 -14.46 -2.88
CA ASP A 95 -25.79 -15.25 -3.95
C ASP A 95 -25.02 -15.20 -5.27
N SER A 96 -24.48 -14.03 -5.62
CA SER A 96 -23.75 -13.84 -6.89
C SER A 96 -22.72 -12.71 -6.80
N ILE A 97 -21.86 -12.63 -7.81
CA ILE A 97 -20.95 -11.50 -8.02
C ILE A 97 -21.34 -10.79 -9.32
N GLU A 98 -21.64 -9.49 -9.22
CA GLU A 98 -21.82 -8.59 -10.35
C GLU A 98 -20.49 -7.90 -10.67
N ILE A 99 -19.98 -8.07 -11.89
CA ILE A 99 -18.73 -7.43 -12.33
C ILE A 99 -19.03 -6.00 -12.78
N THR A 100 -18.41 -5.02 -12.12
CA THR A 100 -18.56 -3.58 -12.44
C THR A 100 -17.41 -3.05 -13.29
N GLY A 101 -16.26 -3.72 -13.29
CA GLY A 101 -15.11 -3.34 -14.10
C GLY A 101 -14.08 -4.45 -14.25
N ILE A 102 -13.30 -4.37 -15.31
CA ILE A 102 -12.16 -5.26 -15.57
C ILE A 102 -11.02 -4.44 -16.16
N THR A 103 -9.79 -4.75 -15.74
CA THR A 103 -8.58 -4.13 -16.28
C THR A 103 -7.49 -5.18 -16.40
N LYS A 104 -6.87 -5.28 -17.58
CA LYS A 104 -5.68 -6.09 -17.78
C LYS A 104 -4.49 -5.31 -17.23
N ILE A 105 -3.82 -5.85 -16.21
CA ILE A 105 -2.70 -5.19 -15.53
C ILE A 105 -1.35 -5.83 -15.87
N ASP A 106 -1.37 -7.02 -16.46
CA ASP A 106 -0.21 -7.72 -17.00
C ASP A 106 -0.65 -8.68 -18.12
N GLN A 107 0.27 -9.27 -18.87
CA GLN A 107 0.02 -10.25 -19.93
C GLN A 107 -0.90 -11.38 -19.46
N ASP A 108 -0.66 -11.87 -18.24
CA ASP A 108 -1.32 -13.02 -17.64
C ASP A 108 -2.06 -12.65 -16.33
N VAL A 109 -2.42 -11.37 -16.15
CA VAL A 109 -3.14 -10.90 -14.95
C VAL A 109 -4.24 -9.89 -15.29
N TYR A 110 -5.43 -10.17 -14.79
CA TYR A 110 -6.56 -9.24 -14.78
C TYR A 110 -6.90 -8.81 -13.36
N LYS A 111 -7.19 -7.53 -13.17
CA LYS A 111 -7.87 -7.00 -11.99
C LYS A 111 -9.35 -6.85 -12.29
N ILE A 112 -10.20 -7.40 -11.44
CA ILE A 112 -11.66 -7.36 -11.56
C ILE A 112 -12.23 -6.56 -10.40
N PHE A 113 -13.16 -5.65 -10.71
CA PHE A 113 -13.96 -4.91 -9.75
C PHE A 113 -15.38 -5.45 -9.82
N GLY A 114 -15.98 -5.73 -8.67
CA GLY A 114 -17.34 -6.26 -8.62
C GLY A 114 -18.05 -5.97 -7.31
N LYS A 115 -19.26 -6.53 -7.20
CA LYS A 115 -20.10 -6.48 -6.01
C LYS A 115 -20.65 -7.88 -5.74
N ILE A 116 -20.46 -8.39 -4.53
CA ILE A 116 -21.25 -9.54 -4.05
C ILE A 116 -22.66 -9.03 -3.79
N ILE A 117 -23.65 -9.72 -4.35
CA ILE A 117 -25.07 -9.46 -4.12
C ILE A 117 -25.55 -10.41 -3.03
N ASP A 118 -26.01 -9.84 -1.92
CA ASP A 118 -26.57 -10.59 -0.80
C ASP A 118 -28.09 -10.67 -0.95
N MET A 119 -28.65 -11.86 -0.78
CA MET A 119 -30.07 -12.17 -0.97
C MET A 119 -30.71 -12.70 0.31
N THR A 120 -32.02 -12.49 0.44
CA THR A 120 -32.91 -13.18 1.38
C THR A 120 -33.96 -13.96 0.58
N SER A 121 -34.81 -14.73 1.28
CA SER A 121 -35.94 -15.42 0.67
C SER A 121 -36.96 -14.49 0.01
N THR A 122 -36.93 -13.19 0.32
CA THR A 122 -37.88 -12.19 -0.19
C THR A 122 -37.26 -11.24 -1.23
N GLY A 123 -35.97 -11.36 -1.54
CA GLY A 123 -35.31 -10.53 -2.54
C GLY A 123 -33.90 -10.10 -2.15
N MET A 124 -33.38 -9.06 -2.83
CA MET A 124 -32.06 -8.50 -2.54
C MET A 124 -32.03 -7.86 -1.15
N ALA A 125 -31.03 -8.24 -0.35
CA ALA A 125 -30.79 -7.67 0.98
C ALA A 125 -29.70 -6.60 0.98
N GLY A 126 -28.78 -6.66 0.03
CA GLY A 126 -27.73 -5.66 -0.10
C GLY A 126 -26.67 -6.08 -1.11
N SER A 127 -25.60 -5.29 -1.17
CA SER A 127 -24.41 -5.67 -1.90
C SER A 127 -23.16 -5.17 -1.19
N ARG A 128 -22.02 -5.82 -1.43
CA ARG A 128 -20.70 -5.43 -0.91
C ARG A 128 -19.65 -5.46 -2.02
N PRO A 129 -18.79 -4.44 -2.19
CA PRO A 129 -17.84 -4.36 -3.28
C PRO A 129 -16.68 -5.30 -2.99
N ILE A 130 -16.05 -5.75 -4.06
CA ILE A 130 -14.98 -6.72 -3.98
C ILE A 130 -14.06 -6.59 -5.18
N ASP A 131 -12.78 -6.71 -4.93
CA ASP A 131 -11.74 -6.73 -5.94
C ASP A 131 -11.12 -8.13 -6.03
N PHE A 132 -10.78 -8.55 -7.25
CA PHE A 132 -10.07 -9.79 -7.52
C PHE A 132 -8.81 -9.53 -8.34
N ASN A 133 -7.75 -10.30 -8.08
CA ASN A 133 -6.76 -10.59 -9.12
C ASN A 133 -7.02 -11.99 -9.67
N VAL A 134 -7.07 -12.08 -10.99
CA VAL A 134 -7.18 -13.34 -11.72
C VAL A 134 -5.92 -13.51 -12.54
N THR A 135 -5.18 -14.57 -12.27
CA THR A 135 -3.89 -14.84 -12.90
C THR A 135 -3.98 -16.13 -13.70
N LYS A 136 -3.30 -16.15 -14.85
CA LYS A 136 -3.14 -17.35 -15.65
C LYS A 136 -2.02 -18.21 -15.07
N ILE A 137 -2.35 -19.43 -14.67
CA ILE A 137 -1.38 -20.40 -14.18
C ILE A 137 -0.94 -21.28 -15.36
N ASN A 138 0.37 -21.42 -15.55
CA ASN A 138 1.00 -22.22 -16.60
C ASN A 138 1.87 -23.32 -15.97
N ALA A 139 1.33 -24.04 -14.98
CA ALA A 139 2.07 -25.04 -14.22
C ALA A 139 1.16 -26.15 -13.66
N GLY A 140 1.67 -27.37 -13.64
CA GLY A 140 1.01 -28.54 -13.06
C GLY A 140 -0.34 -28.86 -13.69
N ASN A 141 -1.31 -29.28 -12.87
CA ASN A 141 -2.67 -29.61 -13.31
C ASN A 141 -3.52 -28.37 -13.67
N PHE A 142 -2.96 -27.18 -13.55
CA PHE A 142 -3.64 -25.91 -13.82
C PHE A 142 -3.09 -25.22 -15.07
N ASP A 143 -2.36 -25.95 -15.92
CA ASP A 143 -1.72 -25.39 -17.11
C ASP A 143 -2.72 -24.66 -18.02
N ASN A 144 -2.35 -23.44 -18.40
CA ASN A 144 -3.13 -22.52 -19.22
C ASN A 144 -4.53 -22.17 -18.66
N ARG A 145 -4.73 -22.20 -17.32
CA ARG A 145 -6.00 -21.85 -16.66
C ARG A 145 -5.96 -20.52 -15.93
N TRP A 146 -7.04 -19.75 -16.03
CA TRP A 146 -7.27 -18.56 -15.21
C TRP A 146 -7.83 -18.96 -13.84
N LEU A 147 -7.22 -18.46 -12.77
CA LEU A 147 -7.65 -18.70 -11.40
C LEU A 147 -7.61 -17.42 -10.57
N ILE A 148 -8.52 -17.30 -9.61
CA ILE A 148 -8.53 -16.21 -8.64
C ILE A 148 -7.33 -16.41 -7.70
N THR A 149 -6.41 -15.46 -7.70
CA THR A 149 -5.17 -15.49 -6.89
C THR A 149 -5.19 -14.53 -5.71
N LYS A 150 -6.07 -13.52 -5.74
CA LYS A 150 -6.25 -12.56 -4.65
C LYS A 150 -7.70 -12.08 -4.60
N VAL A 151 -8.19 -11.87 -3.38
CA VAL A 151 -9.50 -11.27 -3.09
C VAL A 151 -9.31 -10.15 -2.07
N SER A 152 -9.94 -9.00 -2.30
CA SER A 152 -10.02 -7.89 -1.35
C SER A 152 -11.48 -7.50 -1.15
N VAL A 153 -12.06 -7.81 0.01
CA VAL A 153 -13.41 -7.37 0.37
C VAL A 153 -13.34 -5.89 0.76
N ILE A 154 -14.12 -5.06 0.10
CA ILE A 154 -14.28 -3.65 0.46
C ILE A 154 -15.47 -3.59 1.43
N ASN A 155 -15.31 -3.10 2.66
CA ASN A 155 -16.43 -3.08 3.60
C ASN A 155 -17.41 -1.94 3.24
N ASN A 156 -18.64 -2.28 2.85
CA ASN A 156 -19.59 -1.32 2.22
C ASN A 156 -20.30 -0.36 3.18
N GLN A 157 -20.12 -0.45 4.50
CA GLN A 157 -20.52 0.65 5.39
C GLN A 157 -19.61 1.87 5.21
N GLU A 158 -18.43 1.71 4.60
CA GLU A 158 -17.56 2.83 4.30
C GLU A 158 -18.06 3.64 3.10
N ASN A 159 -18.55 3.03 2.02
CA ASN A 159 -18.75 3.77 0.76
C ASN A 159 -19.91 4.79 0.78
N GLU A 160 -20.94 4.61 1.60
CA GLU A 160 -22.04 5.60 1.75
C GLU A 160 -21.64 6.81 2.60
N LEU A 161 -20.51 6.73 3.32
CA LEU A 161 -20.02 7.81 4.17
C LEU A 161 -18.96 8.66 3.46
N TRP A 162 -18.40 8.25 2.31
CA TRP A 162 -17.32 9.02 1.68
C TRP A 162 -17.87 10.19 0.87
N LYS A 163 -17.44 11.40 1.23
CA LYS A 163 -17.76 12.65 0.55
C LYS A 163 -16.60 13.10 -0.30
N ASN A 164 -16.92 13.80 -1.38
CA ASN A 164 -15.92 14.50 -2.19
C ASN A 164 -15.63 15.86 -1.55
N TYR A 165 -14.35 16.18 -1.40
CA TYR A 165 -13.84 17.51 -1.11
C TYR A 165 -13.27 18.11 -2.41
N ASN A 166 -13.50 19.40 -2.62
CA ASN A 166 -12.87 20.17 -3.68
C ASN A 166 -12.68 21.60 -3.20
N ASP A 167 -11.44 22.04 -3.08
CA ASP A 167 -11.07 23.41 -2.73
C ASP A 167 -9.72 23.76 -3.34
N ASN A 168 -9.56 24.99 -3.81
CA ASN A 168 -8.28 25.53 -4.29
C ASN A 168 -7.51 24.62 -5.29
N GLY A 169 -8.25 23.91 -6.17
CA GLY A 169 -7.67 23.01 -7.16
C GLY A 169 -7.18 21.67 -6.61
N ILE A 170 -7.45 21.36 -5.34
CA ILE A 170 -7.22 20.06 -4.71
C ILE A 170 -8.57 19.38 -4.52
N SER A 171 -8.69 18.14 -4.98
CA SER A 171 -9.88 17.30 -4.77
C SER A 171 -9.50 15.95 -4.20
N PHE A 172 -10.32 15.41 -3.30
CA PHE A 172 -10.14 14.09 -2.71
C PHE A 172 -11.45 13.57 -2.14
N GLN A 173 -11.48 12.30 -1.75
CA GLN A 173 -12.59 11.70 -1.03
C GLN A 173 -12.19 11.43 0.42
N TYR A 174 -13.14 11.57 1.34
CA TYR A 174 -12.94 11.32 2.76
C TYR A 174 -14.22 10.79 3.41
N PRO A 175 -14.15 9.92 4.42
CA PRO A 175 -15.34 9.52 5.16
C PRO A 175 -15.89 10.69 5.95
N GLU A 176 -17.15 11.09 5.77
CA GLU A 176 -17.82 12.15 6.55
C GLU A 176 -17.74 11.87 8.05
N LYS A 177 -17.84 10.59 8.42
CA LYS A 177 -17.69 10.10 9.80
C LYS A 177 -16.85 8.83 9.80
N LEU A 178 -16.05 8.66 10.84
CA LEU A 178 -15.39 7.41 11.14
C LEU A 178 -16.41 6.42 11.71
N ILE A 179 -16.26 5.13 11.41
CA ILE A 179 -17.12 4.05 11.94
C ILE A 179 -16.65 3.67 13.34
N THR A 180 -16.71 4.63 14.25
CA THR A 180 -16.21 4.55 15.62
C THR A 180 -17.24 5.11 16.60
N LYS A 181 -17.34 4.49 17.77
CA LYS A 181 -18.25 4.93 18.85
C LYS A 181 -17.55 5.80 19.88
N TYR A 182 -16.27 5.56 20.11
CA TYR A 182 -15.46 6.21 21.13
C TYR A 182 -14.34 7.08 20.53
N ILE A 183 -14.20 7.14 19.21
CA ILE A 183 -13.22 8.02 18.55
C ILE A 183 -13.99 9.07 17.73
N PHE A 184 -13.66 10.33 17.92
CA PHE A 184 -14.44 11.44 17.35
C PHE A 184 -13.56 12.37 16.52
N THR A 185 -13.95 12.62 15.28
CA THR A 185 -13.34 13.65 14.42
C THR A 185 -13.59 15.05 14.98
N GLN A 186 -12.58 15.93 14.95
CA GLN A 186 -12.70 17.34 15.36
C GLN A 186 -12.41 18.27 14.18
N GLU A 187 -11.15 18.34 13.75
CA GLU A 187 -10.78 19.06 12.52
C GLU A 187 -10.89 18.10 11.33
N TRP A 188 -12.09 18.08 10.75
CA TRP A 188 -12.49 17.15 9.70
C TRP A 188 -13.51 17.80 8.74
N PRO A 189 -13.42 17.66 7.40
CA PRO A 189 -12.46 16.87 6.61
C PRO A 189 -11.01 17.20 6.87
N PRO A 190 -10.09 16.27 6.60
CA PRO A 190 -8.67 16.55 6.78
C PRO A 190 -8.22 17.69 5.86
N THR A 191 -7.25 18.46 6.33
CA THR A 191 -6.57 19.47 5.52
C THR A 191 -5.48 18.80 4.68
N VAL A 192 -5.46 19.08 3.39
CA VAL A 192 -4.43 18.58 2.46
C VAL A 192 -3.49 19.72 2.07
N LYS A 193 -2.18 19.48 2.16
CA LYS A 193 -1.13 20.36 1.66
C LYS A 193 -0.25 19.62 0.67
N ILE A 194 0.17 20.30 -0.38
CA ILE A 194 1.03 19.75 -1.43
C ILE A 194 2.22 20.68 -1.57
N GLU A 195 3.42 20.15 -1.35
CA GLU A 195 4.65 20.94 -1.31
C GLU A 195 5.76 20.26 -2.14
N SER A 196 6.69 21.08 -2.63
CA SER A 196 7.90 20.57 -3.27
C SER A 196 8.96 20.31 -2.21
N GLY A 197 9.64 19.17 -2.29
CA GLY A 197 10.67 18.80 -1.33
C GLY A 197 11.09 17.36 -1.51
N ASN A 198 12.05 16.93 -0.70
CA ASN A 198 12.48 15.54 -0.63
C ASN A 198 11.80 14.86 0.54
N PHE A 199 11.41 13.61 0.35
CA PHE A 199 10.89 12.81 1.44
C PHE A 199 11.99 12.54 2.48
N SER A 200 11.65 12.72 3.74
CA SER A 200 12.49 12.35 4.87
C SER A 200 11.60 12.07 6.05
N CYS A 201 11.83 10.97 6.75
CA CYS A 201 11.14 10.67 7.99
C CYS A 201 12.14 10.45 9.12
N VAL A 202 12.23 11.46 9.97
CA VAL A 202 13.10 11.44 11.14
C VAL A 202 12.24 10.99 12.33
N GLU A 203 12.39 9.73 12.73
CA GLU A 203 11.59 9.15 13.82
C GLU A 203 11.96 9.75 15.18
N THR A 204 10.97 9.96 16.05
CA THR A 204 11.20 10.41 17.42
C THR A 204 11.79 9.25 18.24
N PRO A 205 12.92 9.45 18.95
CA PRO A 205 13.52 8.42 19.80
C PRO A 205 12.54 7.95 20.89
N GLN A 206 12.52 6.64 21.17
CA GLN A 206 11.66 6.05 22.20
C GLN A 206 11.86 6.67 23.59
N GLU A 207 13.07 7.16 23.89
CA GLU A 207 13.40 7.78 25.19
C GLU A 207 13.06 9.28 25.29
N LYS A 208 12.84 9.94 24.15
CA LYS A 208 12.30 11.31 24.06
C LYS A 208 10.83 11.35 23.65
N SER A 209 10.20 10.18 23.57
CA SER A 209 8.76 10.03 23.42
C SER A 209 8.07 10.53 24.69
N SER A 210 8.11 11.85 24.89
CA SER A 210 7.10 12.48 25.71
C SER A 210 5.77 12.05 25.08
N MET A 211 4.78 11.65 25.89
CA MET A 211 3.46 11.26 25.37
C MET A 211 2.79 12.38 24.54
N LEU A 212 3.43 13.56 24.41
CA LEU A 212 2.95 14.79 23.79
C LEU A 212 3.23 14.87 22.29
N GLU A 213 4.33 14.35 21.74
CA GLU A 213 4.60 14.41 20.29
C GLU A 213 5.56 13.32 19.80
N ILE A 214 5.16 12.60 18.76
CA ILE A 214 5.90 11.45 18.22
C ILE A 214 5.83 11.47 16.69
N THR A 215 6.99 11.38 16.04
CA THR A 215 7.11 11.11 14.60
C THR A 215 7.52 9.66 14.41
N SER A 216 6.84 8.96 13.51
CA SER A 216 7.11 7.54 13.18
C SER A 216 6.94 7.29 11.69
N GLN A 217 7.77 6.43 11.12
CA GLN A 217 7.63 5.97 9.75
C GLN A 217 6.67 4.77 9.71
N ARG A 218 5.68 4.81 8.83
CA ARG A 218 4.70 3.73 8.66
C ARG A 218 4.62 3.27 7.22
N LEU A 219 4.43 1.98 7.02
CA LEU A 219 4.23 1.38 5.70
C LEU A 219 2.79 0.87 5.61
N VAL A 220 1.97 1.56 4.82
CA VAL A 220 0.56 1.21 4.60
C VAL A 220 0.46 0.70 3.17
N ASP A 221 0.08 -0.57 3.02
CA ASP A 221 0.25 -1.32 1.78
C ASP A 221 1.67 -1.18 1.20
N ASN A 222 1.85 -0.43 0.11
CA ASN A 222 3.13 -0.24 -0.57
C ASN A 222 3.57 1.23 -0.57
N ARG A 223 3.01 2.05 0.33
CA ARG A 223 3.27 3.49 0.46
C ARG A 223 3.84 3.80 1.83
N ILE A 224 4.92 4.57 1.82
CA ILE A 224 5.60 5.03 3.04
C ILE A 224 4.99 6.35 3.49
N TYR A 225 4.79 6.46 4.79
CA TYR A 225 4.27 7.65 5.45
C TYR A 225 5.22 8.05 6.56
N CYS A 226 5.48 9.35 6.65
CA CYS A 226 5.96 9.93 7.89
C CYS A 226 4.77 10.48 8.67
N VAL A 227 4.55 9.93 9.86
CA VAL A 227 3.38 10.24 10.68
C VAL A 227 3.84 10.94 11.94
N ASN A 228 3.53 12.23 12.04
CA ASN A 228 3.67 13.01 13.26
C ASN A 228 2.33 13.01 14.01
N VAL A 229 2.37 12.67 15.30
CA VAL A 229 1.22 12.65 16.20
C VAL A 229 1.53 13.50 17.41
N LYS A 230 0.76 14.57 17.61
CA LYS A 230 0.85 15.43 18.78
C LYS A 230 -0.38 15.24 19.67
N ASN A 231 -0.19 14.93 20.94
CA ASN A 231 -1.26 14.72 21.91
C ASN A 231 -1.35 15.89 22.89
N GLU A 232 -2.56 16.41 23.06
CA GLU A 232 -2.90 17.45 24.03
C GLU A 232 -3.98 16.92 24.98
N GLY A 233 -3.66 16.86 26.28
CA GLY A 233 -4.57 16.39 27.31
C GLY A 233 -5.59 17.44 27.71
N ALA A 234 -6.86 17.05 27.79
CA ALA A 234 -7.96 17.84 28.35
C ALA A 234 -8.68 17.04 29.43
N ALA A 235 -9.54 17.69 30.23
CA ALA A 235 -10.30 17.01 31.28
C ALA A 235 -11.16 15.87 30.70
N GLY A 236 -10.73 14.62 30.94
CA GLY A 236 -11.44 13.41 30.51
C GLY A 236 -11.30 13.03 29.03
N SER A 237 -10.42 13.67 28.26
CA SER A 237 -10.14 13.31 26.85
C SER A 237 -8.73 13.72 26.42
N VAL A 238 -8.21 13.09 25.38
CA VAL A 238 -6.96 13.46 24.70
C VAL A 238 -7.31 13.84 23.26
N TYR A 239 -6.76 14.96 22.81
CA TYR A 239 -6.83 15.38 21.41
C TYR A 239 -5.52 15.03 20.74
N SER A 240 -5.58 14.24 19.67
CA SER A 240 -4.42 13.84 18.89
C SER A 240 -4.48 14.53 17.53
N SER A 241 -3.53 15.42 17.28
CA SER A 241 -3.29 16.04 15.98
C SER A 241 -2.38 15.12 15.17
N TYR A 242 -2.84 14.75 13.98
CA TYR A 242 -2.13 13.88 13.07
C TYR A 242 -1.67 14.68 11.85
N VAL A 243 -0.44 14.42 11.41
CA VAL A 243 0.10 14.87 10.12
C VAL A 243 0.74 13.67 9.43
N TYR A 244 0.11 13.22 8.35
CA TYR A 244 0.62 12.15 7.47
C TYR A 244 1.25 12.77 6.24
N THR A 245 2.56 12.60 6.06
CA THR A 245 3.27 13.07 4.88
C THR A 245 3.75 11.89 4.04
N THR A 246 3.49 11.91 2.74
CA THR A 246 3.94 10.87 1.82
C THR A 246 4.31 11.43 0.44
N PRO A 247 5.24 10.80 -0.28
CA PRO A 247 5.52 11.15 -1.66
C PRO A 247 4.37 10.73 -2.57
N LYS A 248 3.91 11.66 -3.41
CA LYS A 248 2.96 11.37 -4.47
C LYS A 248 3.29 12.23 -5.68
N GLU A 249 3.48 11.59 -6.84
CA GLU A 249 3.71 12.27 -8.13
C GLU A 249 4.88 13.29 -8.09
N GLY A 250 5.94 12.97 -7.34
CA GLY A 250 7.12 13.82 -7.20
C GLY A 250 6.95 15.01 -6.25
N LYS A 251 5.87 15.06 -5.47
CA LYS A 251 5.62 16.06 -4.41
C LYS A 251 5.42 15.40 -3.05
N LEU A 252 5.49 16.20 -2.01
CA LEU A 252 5.09 15.80 -0.66
C LEU A 252 3.61 16.17 -0.46
N VAL A 253 2.80 15.17 -0.18
CA VAL A 253 1.39 15.34 0.17
C VAL A 253 1.24 15.12 1.66
N SER A 254 0.77 16.14 2.35
CA SER A 254 0.52 16.13 3.79
C SER A 254 -0.97 16.18 4.07
N VAL A 255 -1.48 15.22 4.84
CA VAL A 255 -2.88 15.12 5.29
C VAL A 255 -2.92 15.34 6.80
N SER A 256 -3.61 16.38 7.25
CA SER A 256 -3.65 16.79 8.66
C SER A 256 -5.08 16.80 9.21
N PHE A 257 -5.28 16.30 10.44
CA PHE A 257 -6.58 16.26 11.11
C PHE A 257 -6.44 16.09 12.62
N ILE A 258 -7.53 16.29 13.36
CA ILE A 258 -7.57 16.09 14.81
C ILE A 258 -8.64 15.06 15.18
N LEU A 259 -8.25 14.07 15.98
CA LEU A 259 -9.17 13.13 16.62
C LEU A 259 -9.20 13.35 18.13
N ARG A 260 -10.38 13.15 18.72
CA ARG A 260 -10.59 13.19 20.17
C ARG A 260 -10.85 11.78 20.69
N TYR A 261 -10.07 11.40 21.69
CA TYR A 261 -10.15 10.14 22.40
C TYR A 261 -10.62 10.40 23.84
N PRO A 262 -11.80 9.94 24.26
CA PRO A 262 -12.20 9.99 25.66
C PRO A 262 -11.29 9.09 26.49
N ASN A 263 -11.14 9.42 27.77
CA ASN A 263 -10.47 8.52 28.70
C ASN A 263 -11.39 7.32 28.97
N CYS A 264 -11.02 6.14 28.47
CA CYS A 264 -11.84 4.94 28.63
C CYS A 264 -12.09 4.57 30.11
N ALA A 265 -11.19 4.96 31.02
CA ALA A 265 -11.34 4.74 32.45
C ALA A 265 -12.48 5.55 33.10
N ASN A 266 -13.09 6.50 32.36
CA ASN A 266 -14.23 7.26 32.84
C ASN A 266 -15.58 6.52 32.64
N TYR A 267 -15.59 5.37 31.98
CA TYR A 267 -16.81 4.59 31.72
C TYR A 267 -16.96 3.40 32.68
N ASP A 268 -18.15 2.80 32.69
CA ASP A 268 -18.38 1.52 33.37
C ASP A 268 -17.54 0.38 32.76
N GLU A 269 -17.45 -0.75 33.46
CA GLU A 269 -16.54 -1.85 33.11
C GLU A 269 -16.78 -2.43 31.69
N GLU A 270 -18.03 -2.47 31.23
CA GLU A 270 -18.36 -2.98 29.90
C GLU A 270 -17.99 -1.97 28.80
N GLN A 271 -18.37 -0.71 28.99
CA GLN A 271 -18.07 0.37 28.06
C GLN A 271 -16.57 0.70 28.00
N SER A 272 -15.88 0.60 29.13
CA SER A 272 -14.42 0.80 29.21
C SER A 272 -13.67 -0.26 28.40
N ARG A 273 -14.11 -1.53 28.48
CA ARG A 273 -13.58 -2.61 27.63
C ARG A 273 -13.87 -2.35 26.16
N ALA A 274 -15.11 -2.02 25.79
CA ALA A 274 -15.48 -1.70 24.41
C ALA A 274 -14.68 -0.50 23.84
N CYS A 275 -14.50 0.56 24.63
CA CYS A 275 -13.69 1.73 24.28
C CYS A 275 -12.23 1.36 24.03
N THR A 276 -11.64 0.54 24.91
CA THR A 276 -10.24 0.09 24.79
C THR A 276 -10.05 -0.80 23.56
N SER A 277 -10.92 -1.81 23.37
CA SER A 277 -10.88 -2.68 22.19
C SER A 277 -11.04 -1.90 20.88
N GLU A 278 -11.94 -0.90 20.83
CA GLU A 278 -12.09 -0.06 19.63
C GLU A 278 -10.81 0.71 19.34
N ARG A 279 -10.18 1.31 20.36
CA ARG A 279 -8.94 2.07 20.18
C ARG A 279 -7.76 1.21 19.72
N GLU A 280 -7.67 -0.03 20.20
CA GLU A 280 -6.63 -0.99 19.79
C GLU A 280 -6.83 -1.51 18.35
N ALA A 281 -8.09 -1.70 17.95
CA ALA A 281 -8.43 -2.19 16.61
C ALA A 281 -8.54 -1.08 15.55
N PHE A 282 -8.57 0.19 15.95
CA PHE A 282 -8.80 1.31 15.05
C PHE A 282 -7.58 1.57 14.15
N ASP A 283 -7.71 1.18 12.89
CA ASP A 283 -6.71 1.42 11.85
C ASP A 283 -7.00 2.74 11.11
N ILE A 284 -6.51 3.84 11.68
CA ILE A 284 -6.55 5.15 11.02
C ILE A 284 -5.65 5.20 9.78
N ASP A 285 -4.59 4.39 9.75
CA ASP A 285 -3.57 4.42 8.70
C ASP A 285 -4.17 4.01 7.36
N ALA A 286 -4.96 2.93 7.33
CA ALA A 286 -5.70 2.49 6.14
C ALA A 286 -6.68 3.55 5.63
N THR A 287 -7.35 4.27 6.54
CA THR A 287 -8.30 5.32 6.16
C THR A 287 -7.58 6.49 5.48
N VAL A 288 -6.49 6.97 6.07
CA VAL A 288 -5.70 8.08 5.51
C VAL A 288 -5.06 7.68 4.18
N ASP A 289 -4.56 6.46 4.08
CA ASP A 289 -4.00 5.94 2.84
C ASP A 289 -5.02 5.96 1.70
N ARG A 290 -6.26 5.55 1.97
CA ARG A 290 -7.36 5.62 1.00
C ARG A 290 -7.70 7.08 0.63
N ILE A 291 -7.71 8.01 1.59
CA ILE A 291 -7.87 9.46 1.30
C ILE A 291 -6.77 9.90 0.33
N VAL A 292 -5.51 9.62 0.66
CA VAL A 292 -4.35 10.01 -0.14
C VAL A 292 -4.41 9.47 -1.56
N GLN A 293 -4.82 8.22 -1.76
CA GLN A 293 -4.97 7.64 -3.09
C GLN A 293 -5.94 8.45 -3.97
N THR A 294 -6.98 9.02 -3.37
CA THR A 294 -7.99 9.83 -4.10
C THR A 294 -7.60 11.29 -4.32
N ILE A 295 -6.54 11.80 -3.66
CA ILE A 295 -6.08 13.18 -3.81
C ILE A 295 -5.66 13.44 -5.26
N LYS A 296 -6.22 14.48 -5.88
CA LYS A 296 -5.87 14.99 -7.20
C LYS A 296 -5.71 16.50 -7.11
N TRP A 297 -4.78 17.05 -7.88
CA TRP A 297 -4.62 18.49 -7.99
C TRP A 297 -4.42 18.93 -9.43
N ASP A 298 -4.72 20.17 -9.78
CA ASP A 298 -4.78 20.65 -11.18
C ASP A 298 -3.45 20.58 -11.97
N SER A 299 -2.32 20.16 -11.35
CA SER A 299 -0.99 20.21 -11.97
C SER A 299 -0.33 18.87 -12.30
N THR A 300 -0.98 17.73 -12.02
CA THR A 300 -0.38 16.38 -12.13
C THR A 300 0.17 16.02 -13.51
N LEU A 301 -0.32 16.63 -14.60
CA LEU A 301 0.16 16.36 -15.97
C LEU A 301 1.02 17.47 -16.59
N ASN A 302 1.05 18.67 -16.00
CA ASN A 302 1.78 19.83 -16.54
C ASN A 302 3.07 20.14 -15.78
N GLU A 303 3.24 19.62 -14.56
CA GLU A 303 4.50 19.76 -13.83
C GLU A 303 5.55 18.76 -14.29
N ASN A 304 6.75 19.28 -14.55
CA ASN A 304 7.88 18.53 -15.08
C ASN A 304 8.66 17.82 -13.96
N THR A 305 7.97 17.05 -13.11
CA THR A 305 8.61 16.21 -12.08
C THR A 305 9.16 14.93 -12.70
N LEU A 306 10.22 14.35 -12.11
CA LEU A 306 10.76 13.07 -12.54
C LEU A 306 9.68 11.98 -12.56
N ALA A 307 8.83 11.94 -11.54
CA ALA A 307 7.70 11.03 -11.45
C ALA A 307 6.73 11.18 -12.63
N ASN A 308 6.35 12.41 -12.99
CA ASN A 308 5.42 12.66 -14.11
C ASN A 308 6.06 12.36 -15.46
N GLN A 309 7.35 12.68 -15.63
CA GLN A 309 8.10 12.35 -16.84
C GLN A 309 8.20 10.83 -17.02
N LEU A 310 8.50 10.10 -15.94
CA LEU A 310 8.54 8.64 -15.93
C LEU A 310 7.16 8.05 -16.21
N PHE A 311 6.11 8.54 -15.54
CA PHE A 311 4.73 8.10 -15.81
C PHE A 311 4.36 8.24 -17.30
N LYS A 312 4.69 9.38 -17.92
CA LYS A 312 4.41 9.62 -19.35
C LYS A 312 5.13 8.64 -20.27
N CYS A 313 6.42 8.38 -20.05
CA CYS A 313 7.17 7.46 -20.91
C CYS A 313 6.81 5.99 -20.66
N LEU A 314 6.52 5.60 -19.41
CA LEU A 314 6.14 4.23 -19.07
C LEU A 314 4.77 3.81 -19.63
N VAL A 315 3.87 4.76 -19.84
CA VAL A 315 2.55 4.52 -20.44
C VAL A 315 2.59 4.58 -21.99
N SER A 316 3.62 5.20 -22.57
CA SER A 316 3.75 5.32 -24.03
C SER A 316 4.25 4.02 -24.67
N SER A 317 3.72 3.68 -25.85
CA SER A 317 4.11 2.50 -26.63
C SER A 317 5.18 2.78 -27.71
N TYR A 318 5.69 4.01 -27.80
CA TYR A 318 6.66 4.41 -28.82
C TYR A 318 8.12 4.12 -28.42
N SER A 319 8.96 3.73 -29.39
CA SER A 319 10.36 3.38 -29.15
C SER A 319 11.24 4.56 -28.69
N GLU A 320 10.95 5.78 -29.13
CA GLU A 320 11.66 7.01 -28.71
C GLU A 320 11.38 7.37 -27.25
N ASP A 321 10.17 7.04 -26.74
CA ASP A 321 9.83 7.25 -25.34
C ASP A 321 10.55 6.27 -24.41
N LYS A 322 10.95 5.10 -24.91
CA LYS A 322 11.71 4.11 -24.15
C LYS A 322 13.12 4.58 -23.82
N GLU A 323 13.86 5.11 -24.80
CA GLU A 323 15.23 5.64 -24.58
C GLU A 323 15.22 6.82 -23.61
N LYS A 324 14.20 7.69 -23.72
CA LYS A 324 13.96 8.76 -22.77
C LYS A 324 13.66 8.24 -21.37
N CYS A 325 12.88 7.17 -21.25
CA CYS A 325 12.59 6.54 -19.96
C CYS A 325 13.85 5.96 -19.31
N ASP A 326 14.71 5.31 -20.10
CA ASP A 326 15.97 4.75 -19.62
C ASP A 326 16.91 5.86 -19.09
N GLU A 327 16.96 7.03 -19.74
CA GLU A 327 17.69 8.21 -19.25
C GLU A 327 17.11 8.78 -17.95
N LEU A 328 15.78 8.87 -17.84
CA LEU A 328 15.11 9.35 -16.62
C LEU A 328 15.33 8.39 -15.45
N LEU A 329 15.28 7.08 -15.70
CA LEU A 329 15.53 6.06 -14.69
C LEU A 329 16.94 6.20 -14.09
N LYS A 330 17.96 6.61 -14.85
CA LYS A 330 19.32 6.85 -14.33
C LYS A 330 19.40 7.94 -13.27
N GLN A 331 18.42 8.86 -13.21
CA GLN A 331 18.36 9.90 -12.19
C GLN A 331 17.97 9.35 -10.81
N ILE A 332 17.41 8.15 -10.76
CA ILE A 332 17.10 7.43 -9.52
C ILE A 332 18.39 6.78 -9.03
N THR A 333 18.90 7.28 -7.92
CA THR A 333 20.23 6.92 -7.39
C THR A 333 20.17 6.40 -5.97
N ASP A 334 19.05 6.59 -5.27
CA ASP A 334 18.86 6.21 -3.87
C ASP A 334 17.40 5.84 -3.58
N PHE A 335 17.12 5.43 -2.35
CA PHE A 335 15.78 5.04 -1.91
C PHE A 335 14.79 6.20 -2.01
N ASP A 336 15.16 7.39 -1.56
CA ASP A 336 14.25 8.55 -1.50
C ASP A 336 13.86 9.02 -2.91
N SER A 337 14.81 9.09 -3.84
CA SER A 337 14.55 9.40 -5.26
C SER A 337 13.68 8.32 -5.92
N CYS A 338 13.83 7.05 -5.55
CA CYS A 338 12.98 5.96 -6.03
C CYS A 338 11.53 6.12 -5.55
N VAL A 339 11.33 6.42 -4.26
CA VAL A 339 10.00 6.65 -3.70
C VAL A 339 9.36 7.92 -4.28
N MET A 340 10.12 9.01 -4.37
CA MET A 340 9.67 10.27 -4.97
C MET A 340 9.28 10.11 -6.44
N ALA A 341 9.95 9.21 -7.17
CA ALA A 341 9.61 8.85 -8.55
C ALA A 341 8.32 8.01 -8.67
N GLY A 342 7.72 7.59 -7.56
CA GLY A 342 6.42 6.91 -7.52
C GLY A 342 6.50 5.38 -7.61
N PHE A 343 7.69 4.79 -7.42
CA PHE A 343 7.84 3.34 -7.43
C PHE A 343 7.33 2.68 -6.14
N SER A 344 6.94 1.41 -6.25
CA SER A 344 6.38 0.66 -5.12
C SER A 344 7.44 0.26 -4.12
N ILE A 345 7.05 0.30 -2.84
CA ILE A 345 7.89 -0.15 -1.73
C ILE A 345 7.54 -1.60 -1.38
N LEU A 346 8.57 -2.45 -1.30
CA LEU A 346 8.47 -3.83 -0.85
C LEU A 346 8.44 -3.88 0.68
N LYS A 347 7.47 -4.61 1.24
CA LYS A 347 7.40 -4.93 2.68
C LYS A 347 8.56 -5.86 3.08
N SER A 348 9.72 -5.26 3.29
CA SER A 348 11.00 -5.90 3.65
C SER A 348 11.63 -5.17 4.84
N ASN A 349 12.59 -5.80 5.51
CA ASN A 349 13.34 -5.18 6.59
C ASN A 349 14.85 -5.33 6.33
N PRO A 350 15.57 -4.25 5.95
CA PRO A 350 15.09 -2.87 5.74
C PRO A 350 14.15 -2.73 4.52
N VAL A 351 13.35 -1.66 4.48
CA VAL A 351 12.42 -1.40 3.37
C VAL A 351 13.16 -1.13 2.07
N GLN A 352 12.55 -1.54 0.96
CA GLN A 352 13.16 -1.48 -0.37
C GLN A 352 12.21 -0.84 -1.37
N CYS A 353 12.75 0.00 -2.26
CA CYS A 353 12.03 0.56 -3.40
C CYS A 353 12.59 -0.06 -4.68
N GLN A 354 11.71 -0.54 -5.57
CA GLN A 354 12.10 -1.25 -6.78
C GLN A 354 11.62 -0.51 -8.03
N THR A 355 12.54 -0.21 -8.95
CA THR A 355 12.24 0.40 -10.25
C THR A 355 11.86 -0.66 -11.28
N ILE A 356 11.21 -0.24 -12.36
CA ILE A 356 10.69 -1.16 -13.41
C ILE A 356 11.80 -1.90 -14.19
N ASP A 357 13.01 -1.32 -14.23
CA ASP A 357 14.21 -1.93 -14.81
C ASP A 357 14.87 -2.96 -13.87
N GLY A 358 14.28 -3.21 -12.69
CA GLY A 358 14.72 -4.22 -11.74
C GLY A 358 15.77 -3.76 -10.74
N ARG A 359 16.19 -2.48 -10.75
CA ARG A 359 17.07 -1.95 -9.68
C ARG A 359 16.31 -1.85 -8.36
N THR A 360 17.02 -2.15 -7.27
CA THR A 360 16.47 -2.10 -5.91
C THR A 360 17.29 -1.14 -5.08
N PHE A 361 16.61 -0.18 -4.47
CA PHE A 361 17.18 0.80 -3.55
C PHE A 361 16.72 0.46 -2.14
N VAL A 362 17.66 0.37 -1.21
CA VAL A 362 17.39 0.06 0.19
C VAL A 362 17.39 1.37 0.97
N GLN A 363 16.45 1.55 1.90
CA GLN A 363 16.52 2.69 2.81
C GLN A 363 17.78 2.56 3.68
N GLU A 364 18.76 3.41 3.42
CA GLU A 364 20.08 3.35 4.06
C GLU A 364 20.08 3.93 5.48
N THR A 365 19.19 4.88 5.79
CA THR A 365 19.09 5.54 7.11
C THR A 365 17.64 5.70 7.54
N ASN A 366 17.38 5.61 8.84
CA ASN A 366 16.07 5.91 9.46
C ASN A 366 16.16 6.98 10.56
N SER A 367 17.31 7.67 10.70
CA SER A 367 17.55 8.69 11.71
C SER A 367 18.67 9.67 11.31
N THR A 368 18.75 10.83 11.97
CA THR A 368 19.83 11.81 11.75
C THR A 368 21.09 11.48 12.55
N TRP A 369 22.19 12.13 12.20
CA TRP A 369 23.45 12.01 12.95
C TRP A 369 23.31 12.50 14.39
N GLU A 370 22.66 13.64 14.60
CA GLU A 370 22.42 14.21 15.93
C GLU A 370 21.60 13.26 16.80
N GLN A 371 20.65 12.53 16.21
CA GLN A 371 19.90 11.50 16.90
C GLN A 371 20.76 10.31 17.27
N ALA A 372 21.62 9.83 16.37
CA ALA A 372 22.59 8.79 16.69
C ALA A 372 23.48 9.19 17.88
N LEU A 373 23.98 10.43 17.90
CA LEU A 373 24.77 10.98 19.01
C LEU A 373 23.96 11.05 20.31
N LEU A 374 22.71 11.49 20.26
CA LEU A 374 21.82 11.52 21.43
C LEU A 374 21.61 10.12 22.02
N THR A 375 21.30 9.14 21.17
CA THR A 375 21.09 7.74 21.57
C THR A 375 22.36 7.11 22.16
N VAL A 376 23.54 7.44 21.62
CA VAL A 376 24.83 7.07 22.22
C VAL A 376 24.98 7.70 23.61
N ASN A 377 24.74 9.01 23.73
CA ASN A 377 24.89 9.75 24.99
C ASN A 377 23.87 9.34 26.07
N ASN A 378 22.70 8.86 25.69
CA ASN A 378 21.68 8.33 26.59
C ASN A 378 21.96 6.88 27.03
N CYS A 379 23.03 6.26 26.56
CA CYS A 379 23.40 4.88 26.88
C CYS A 379 22.37 3.82 26.41
N GLU A 380 21.63 4.11 25.33
CA GLU A 380 20.57 3.22 24.80
C GLU A 380 21.15 2.13 23.88
N VAL A 381 22.40 2.33 23.43
CA VAL A 381 23.06 1.50 22.42
C VAL A 381 23.63 0.22 23.04
N LYS A 382 23.34 -0.91 22.40
CA LYS A 382 23.90 -2.22 22.71
C LYS A 382 25.15 -2.55 21.89
N LYS A 383 25.16 -2.18 20.61
CA LYS A 383 26.32 -2.34 19.71
C LYS A 383 26.25 -1.34 18.55
N VAL A 384 27.40 -0.98 18.01
CA VAL A 384 27.57 -0.11 16.85
C VAL A 384 28.19 -0.88 15.70
N PHE A 385 27.72 -0.62 14.49
CA PHE A 385 28.36 -1.04 13.25
C PHE A 385 28.54 0.17 12.35
N GLN A 386 29.74 0.38 11.83
CA GLN A 386 30.10 1.49 10.93
C GLN A 386 30.57 0.91 9.59
N THR A 387 30.23 1.55 8.48
CA THR A 387 30.73 1.20 7.14
C THR A 387 31.67 2.28 6.59
N HIS A 388 32.47 1.93 5.59
CA HIS A 388 33.28 2.89 4.83
C HIS A 388 32.44 3.94 4.08
N SER A 389 31.13 3.71 3.90
CA SER A 389 30.19 4.67 3.31
C SER A 389 29.64 5.69 4.30
N ARG A 390 30.18 5.73 5.54
CA ARG A 390 29.73 6.55 6.68
C ARG A 390 28.36 6.14 7.21
N LEU A 391 27.86 4.94 6.90
CA LEU A 391 26.63 4.45 7.50
C LEU A 391 26.94 3.84 8.86
N VAL A 392 26.16 4.26 9.84
CA VAL A 392 26.29 3.86 11.23
C VAL A 392 24.98 3.22 11.65
N THR A 393 25.04 1.93 11.99
CA THR A 393 23.92 1.18 12.57
C THR A 393 24.15 1.01 14.07
N LEU A 394 23.32 1.67 14.88
CA LEU A 394 23.20 1.43 16.31
C LEU A 394 22.13 0.36 16.54
N THR A 395 22.52 -0.77 17.11
CA THR A 395 21.55 -1.72 17.67
C THR A 395 21.26 -1.31 19.10
N LEU A 396 20.00 -1.05 19.41
CA LEU A 396 19.55 -0.57 20.71
C LEU A 396 19.31 -1.74 21.68
N LYS A 397 19.33 -1.46 22.99
CA LYS A 397 19.10 -2.47 24.05
C LYS A 397 17.71 -3.12 23.98
N ASN A 398 16.71 -2.41 23.46
CA ASN A 398 15.35 -2.90 23.23
C ASN A 398 15.19 -3.78 21.96
N GLY A 399 16.24 -3.96 21.16
CA GLY A 399 16.22 -4.75 19.93
C GLY A 399 16.00 -3.96 18.63
N ASN A 400 15.66 -2.68 18.72
CA ASN A 400 15.49 -1.80 17.56
C ASN A 400 16.86 -1.42 16.93
N LYS A 401 16.82 -0.92 15.69
CA LYS A 401 18.01 -0.39 15.00
C LYS A 401 17.79 1.07 14.63
N LEU A 402 18.79 1.89 14.93
CA LEU A 402 18.92 3.26 14.45
C LEU A 402 20.04 3.29 13.43
N ILE A 403 19.78 3.81 12.24
CA ILE A 403 20.74 3.91 11.15
C ILE A 403 20.84 5.37 10.72
N ALA A 404 22.04 5.93 10.84
CA ALA A 404 22.33 7.32 10.50
C ALA A 404 23.63 7.40 9.68
N LYS A 405 23.81 8.52 8.99
CA LYS A 405 25.04 8.79 8.24
C LYS A 405 25.91 9.75 9.04
N GLU A 406 27.15 9.36 9.33
CA GLU A 406 28.09 10.22 10.05
C GLU A 406 28.68 11.32 9.12
N PRO A 407 28.97 12.53 9.64
CA PRO A 407 29.55 13.62 8.87
C PRO A 407 30.92 13.26 8.33
N GLN A 408 31.81 12.76 9.20
CA GLN A 408 33.13 12.25 8.88
C GLN A 408 33.25 10.79 9.33
N ILE A 409 34.08 10.03 8.62
CA ILE A 409 34.44 8.68 9.05
C ILE A 409 35.06 8.77 10.45
N ASP A 410 34.65 7.85 11.31
CA ASP A 410 35.08 7.67 12.71
C ASP A 410 34.48 8.66 13.73
N ASP A 411 33.54 9.50 13.30
CA ASP A 411 32.79 10.35 14.23
C ASP A 411 32.00 9.49 15.23
N ILE A 412 31.47 8.32 14.83
CA ILE A 412 30.78 7.41 15.76
C ILE A 412 31.71 6.77 16.78
N ILE A 413 32.93 6.42 16.35
CA ILE A 413 33.92 5.81 17.23
C ILE A 413 34.27 6.81 18.34
N THR A 414 34.56 8.05 17.93
CA THR A 414 34.82 9.17 18.84
C THR A 414 33.65 9.40 19.81
N ALA A 415 32.41 9.38 19.31
CA ALA A 415 31.22 9.58 20.13
C ALA A 415 31.03 8.48 21.18
N VAL A 416 31.26 7.21 20.81
CA VAL A 416 31.15 6.06 21.71
C VAL A 416 32.24 6.06 22.78
N GLU A 417 33.49 6.34 22.39
CA GLU A 417 34.62 6.44 23.33
C GLU A 417 34.41 7.55 24.36
N THR A 418 33.87 8.69 23.92
CA THR A 418 33.58 9.84 24.80
C THR A 418 32.60 9.48 25.93
N VAL A 419 31.67 8.55 25.68
CA VAL A 419 30.66 8.15 26.66
C VAL A 419 31.00 6.87 27.43
N GLU A 420 32.15 6.23 27.18
CA GLU A 420 32.51 4.94 27.78
C GLU A 420 32.50 4.98 29.31
N SER A 421 33.01 6.05 29.91
CA SER A 421 33.00 6.23 31.38
C SER A 421 31.60 6.32 31.98
N LYS A 422 30.60 6.76 31.20
CA LYS A 422 29.21 6.94 31.61
C LYS A 422 28.35 5.72 31.28
N CYS A 423 28.48 5.20 30.07
CA CYS A 423 27.59 4.18 29.50
C CYS A 423 28.15 2.76 29.56
N GLY A 424 29.43 2.62 29.96
CA GLY A 424 30.19 1.39 29.81
C GLY A 424 30.65 1.17 28.37
N LYS A 425 31.47 0.14 28.17
CA LYS A 425 32.03 -0.19 26.86
C LYS A 425 30.93 -0.65 25.90
N ILE A 426 30.75 0.07 24.79
CA ILE A 426 29.84 -0.30 23.71
C ILE A 426 30.66 -1.02 22.62
N PRO A 427 30.34 -2.27 22.26
CA PRO A 427 31.00 -2.96 21.17
C PRO A 427 30.82 -2.23 19.83
N ILE A 428 31.93 -2.01 19.13
CA ILE A 428 31.98 -1.41 17.79
C ILE A 428 32.51 -2.46 16.82
N ALA A 429 31.89 -2.54 15.65
CA ALA A 429 32.39 -3.28 14.50
C ALA A 429 32.43 -2.34 13.29
N THR A 430 33.43 -2.53 12.42
CA THR A 430 33.60 -1.77 11.18
C THR A 430 33.59 -2.74 10.00
N GLU A 431 33.05 -2.30 8.85
CA GLU A 431 33.24 -2.98 7.56
C GLU A 431 34.71 -2.92 7.11
#